data_AF-A0AAN7UTV8-F1
#
_entry.id   AF-A0AAN7UTV8-F1
#
_cell.length_a   1.000
_cell.length_b   1.000
_cell.length_c   1.000
_cell.angle_alpha   90.00
_cell.angle_beta   90.00
_cell.angle_gamma   90.00
#
_symmetry.space_group_name_H-M   'P 1'
#
loop_
_entity.id
_entity.type
_entity.pdbx_description
1 polymer ?
#
loop_
_entity_poly.entity_id
_entity_poly.type
_entity_poly.pdbx_seq_one_letter_code
_entity_poly.pdbx_strand_id
1 'polypeptide(L)'
;MIVFGIWFGTWTIYGGGTYYLGMDYPLRFVLFGAGLIAVSGYMRSFSLTATLWSSTRTWGMLYLFIALWILSLFGNDQLRGDYILTHGGVSRVAIWSIGFLCAATVAIWHGLRYRDSTTKGFGLAFLGINLYTKFFEFCWTKWYKSVFFAVMALSLGLVGRYAETVSAALHEQYFNRSG
;
A
#
# COMPACT_ATOMS: atom_id res chain seq x y z
N MET A 1 -5.26 16.12 -10.12
CA MET A 1 -4.90 15.11 -9.10
C MET A 1 -3.41 15.19 -8.77
N ILE A 2 -2.51 14.92 -9.73
CA ILE A 2 -1.05 14.96 -9.54
C ILE A 2 -0.58 16.35 -9.04
N VAL A 3 -1.03 17.44 -9.67
CA VAL A 3 -0.68 18.82 -9.26
C VAL A 3 -1.18 19.14 -7.84
N PHE A 4 -2.32 18.60 -7.43
CA PHE A 4 -2.88 18.83 -6.09
C PHE A 4 -2.12 18.04 -5.02
N GLY A 5 -1.68 16.81 -5.36
CA GLY A 5 -0.78 16.02 -4.52
C GLY A 5 0.60 16.66 -4.39
N ILE A 6 1.14 17.22 -5.49
CA ILE A 6 2.39 17.98 -5.48
C ILE A 6 2.23 19.26 -4.67
N TRP A 7 1.13 20.01 -4.81
CA TRP A 7 0.88 21.22 -4.02
C TRP A 7 0.75 20.91 -2.52
N PHE A 8 0.01 19.86 -2.16
CA PHE A 8 -0.12 19.44 -0.76
C PHE A 8 1.21 18.94 -0.17
N GLY A 9 2.00 18.19 -0.93
CA GLY A 9 3.35 17.74 -0.56
C GLY A 9 4.34 18.89 -0.42
N THR A 10 4.37 19.80 -1.38
CA THR A 10 5.16 21.03 -1.34
C THR A 10 4.75 21.86 -0.12
N TRP A 11 3.46 22.13 0.11
CA TRP A 11 3.04 22.90 1.27
C TRP A 11 3.45 22.28 2.61
N THR A 12 3.48 20.94 2.69
CA THR A 12 3.95 20.23 3.89
C THR A 12 5.48 20.21 4.05
N ILE A 13 6.25 20.25 2.96
CA ILE A 13 7.73 20.34 2.99
C ILE A 13 8.19 21.77 3.31
N TYR A 14 7.58 22.78 2.67
CA TYR A 14 7.96 24.19 2.84
C TYR A 14 7.41 24.81 4.14
N GLY A 15 6.38 24.21 4.75
CA GLY A 15 5.76 24.70 5.99
C GLY A 15 6.59 24.52 7.27
N GLY A 16 7.78 23.92 7.21
CA GLY A 16 8.67 23.77 8.35
C GLY A 16 8.13 22.80 9.42
N GLY A 17 8.99 21.88 9.87
CA GLY A 17 8.67 20.82 10.83
C GLY A 17 8.28 21.26 12.25
N THR A 18 7.70 22.45 12.44
CA THR A 18 7.45 23.05 13.76
C THR A 18 6.01 23.51 14.03
N TYR A 19 5.12 23.64 13.03
CA TYR A 19 3.81 24.29 13.26
C TYR A 19 2.53 23.57 12.81
N TYR A 20 2.54 22.25 12.58
CA TYR A 20 1.28 21.53 12.42
C TYR A 20 1.32 20.14 13.11
N LEU A 21 0.76 20.07 14.32
CA LEU A 21 0.34 18.88 15.07
C LEU A 21 1.35 17.80 15.52
N GLY A 22 2.66 17.92 15.27
CA GLY A 22 3.61 16.88 15.72
C GLY A 22 3.35 15.48 15.13
N MET A 23 2.64 15.43 14.00
CA MET A 23 2.36 14.21 13.22
C MET A 23 3.31 14.12 12.03
N ASP A 24 3.91 12.95 11.80
CA ASP A 24 4.87 12.74 10.72
C ASP A 24 4.25 12.85 9.32
N TYR A 25 5.09 13.19 8.34
CA TYR A 25 4.73 13.38 6.93
C TYR A 25 3.88 12.23 6.34
N PRO A 26 4.19 10.93 6.59
CA PRO A 26 3.40 9.84 6.02
C PRO A 26 1.98 9.76 6.59
N LEU A 27 1.79 10.08 7.88
CA LEU A 27 0.48 10.01 8.54
C LEU A 27 -0.51 11.04 7.95
N ARG A 28 -0.02 12.22 7.58
CA ARG A 28 -0.82 13.25 6.89
C ARG A 28 -1.27 12.79 5.50
N PHE A 29 -0.40 12.09 4.79
CA PHE A 29 -0.73 11.52 3.48
C PHE A 29 -1.74 10.36 3.58
N VAL A 30 -1.76 9.60 4.67
CA VAL A 30 -2.81 8.59 4.93
C VAL A 30 -4.17 9.26 5.09
N LEU A 31 -4.27 10.32 5.91
CA LEU A 31 -5.51 11.07 6.09
C LEU A 31 -5.96 11.74 4.79
N PHE A 32 -5.01 12.30 4.03
CA PHE A 32 -5.28 12.90 2.73
C PHE A 32 -5.80 11.86 1.71
N GLY A 33 -5.16 10.69 1.63
CA GLY A 33 -5.60 9.58 0.77
C GLY A 33 -6.98 9.05 1.17
N ALA A 34 -7.25 8.88 2.46
CA ALA A 34 -8.56 8.48 2.97
C ALA A 34 -9.63 9.54 2.67
N GLY A 35 -9.29 10.83 2.84
CA GLY A 35 -10.13 11.95 2.47
C GLY A 35 -10.46 11.96 0.98
N LEU A 36 -9.47 11.72 0.12
CA LEU A 36 -9.69 11.58 -1.33
C LEU A 36 -10.62 10.42 -1.69
N ILE A 37 -10.52 9.28 -0.99
CA ILE A 37 -11.43 8.15 -1.18
C ILE A 37 -12.85 8.51 -0.73
N ALA A 38 -13.01 9.20 0.41
CA ALA A 38 -14.31 9.63 0.91
C ALA A 38 -14.96 10.72 0.03
N VAL A 39 -14.18 11.71 -0.42
CA VAL A 39 -14.60 12.75 -1.35
C VAL A 39 -14.92 12.16 -2.71
N SER A 40 -14.12 11.16 -3.17
CA SER A 40 -14.49 10.37 -4.34
C SER A 40 -15.87 9.85 -4.09
N GLY A 41 -16.11 9.03 -3.05
CA GLY A 41 -17.37 8.59 -2.44
C GLY A 41 -18.61 9.43 -2.75
N TYR A 42 -18.50 10.72 -2.44
CA TYR A 42 -19.57 11.71 -2.56
C TYR A 42 -19.82 12.19 -4.00
N MET A 43 -18.78 12.26 -4.83
CA MET A 43 -18.88 12.61 -6.25
C MET A 43 -19.65 11.59 -7.10
N ARG A 44 -19.97 10.39 -6.58
CA ARG A 44 -20.80 9.39 -7.28
C ARG A 44 -22.21 9.91 -7.53
N SER A 45 -22.66 10.85 -6.69
CA SER A 45 -24.00 11.41 -6.73
C SER A 45 -24.22 12.40 -7.89
N PHE A 46 -23.16 12.85 -8.57
CA PHE A 46 -23.25 13.83 -9.65
C PHE A 46 -22.83 13.23 -11.01
N SER A 47 -23.76 13.27 -11.98
CA SER A 47 -23.61 12.66 -13.31
C SER A 47 -22.46 13.23 -14.15
N LEU A 48 -22.11 14.50 -13.96
CA LEU A 48 -21.01 15.18 -14.65
C LEU A 48 -19.61 14.68 -14.25
N THR A 49 -19.47 14.06 -13.07
CA THR A 49 -18.15 13.66 -12.53
C THR A 49 -17.94 12.15 -12.53
N ALA A 50 -18.90 11.38 -13.05
CA ALA A 50 -18.85 9.93 -13.10
C ALA A 50 -17.62 9.39 -13.89
N THR A 51 -17.16 10.09 -14.92
CA THR A 51 -15.95 9.72 -15.68
C THR A 51 -14.66 9.98 -14.90
N LEU A 52 -14.62 11.04 -14.08
CA LEU A 52 -13.45 11.39 -13.27
C LEU A 52 -13.35 10.57 -11.98
N TRP A 53 -14.48 10.03 -11.52
CA TRP A 53 -14.59 9.21 -10.31
C TRP A 53 -13.61 8.03 -10.30
N SER A 54 -13.52 7.26 -11.39
CA SER A 54 -12.68 6.05 -11.47
C SER A 54 -11.19 6.40 -11.32
N SER A 55 -10.76 7.47 -12.00
CA SER A 55 -9.40 7.99 -11.94
C SER A 55 -9.08 8.54 -10.54
N THR A 56 -9.93 9.39 -9.97
CA THR A 56 -9.71 9.99 -8.65
C THR A 56 -9.65 8.94 -7.54
N ARG A 57 -10.50 7.90 -7.62
CA ARG A 57 -10.50 6.79 -6.65
C ARG A 57 -9.23 5.96 -6.71
N THR A 58 -8.70 5.71 -7.92
CA THR A 58 -7.44 4.97 -8.11
C THR A 58 -6.25 5.73 -7.53
N TRP A 59 -6.18 7.04 -7.80
CA TRP A 59 -5.13 7.90 -7.23
C TRP A 59 -5.24 8.02 -5.70
N GLY A 60 -6.45 8.12 -5.16
CA GLY A 60 -6.68 8.15 -3.70
C GLY A 60 -6.21 6.87 -3.00
N MET A 61 -6.51 5.71 -3.58
CA MET A 61 -6.00 4.41 -3.09
C MET A 61 -4.49 4.35 -3.16
N LEU A 62 -3.89 4.72 -4.30
CA LEU A 62 -2.44 4.73 -4.48
C LEU A 62 -1.75 5.60 -3.41
N TYR A 63 -2.23 6.83 -3.18
CA TYR A 63 -1.68 7.72 -2.16
C TYR A 63 -1.83 7.14 -0.74
N LEU A 64 -3.00 6.58 -0.41
CA LEU A 64 -3.23 5.94 0.89
C LEU A 64 -2.25 4.79 1.11
N PHE A 65 -2.15 3.88 0.15
CA PHE A 65 -1.33 2.68 0.28
C PHE A 65 0.17 2.98 0.30
N ILE A 66 0.66 3.91 -0.52
CA ILE A 66 2.07 4.35 -0.49
C ILE A 66 2.39 5.00 0.86
N ALA A 67 1.50 5.85 1.36
CA ALA A 67 1.71 6.55 2.64
C ALA A 67 1.78 5.58 3.82
N LEU A 68 0.85 4.62 3.91
CA LEU A 68 0.92 3.61 4.95
C LEU A 68 2.11 2.66 4.76
N TRP A 69 2.56 2.38 3.53
CA TRP A 69 3.75 1.57 3.30
C TRP A 69 5.00 2.26 3.86
N ILE A 70 5.19 3.55 3.58
CA ILE A 70 6.30 4.36 4.13
C ILE A 70 6.19 4.44 5.67
N LEU A 71 4.98 4.64 6.21
CA LEU A 71 4.76 4.65 7.66
C LEU A 71 5.10 3.30 8.32
N SER A 72 4.85 2.19 7.64
CA SER A 72 5.21 0.85 8.11
C SER A 72 6.71 0.56 8.04
N LEU A 73 7.47 1.29 7.22
CA LEU A 73 8.93 1.15 7.10
C LEU A 73 9.64 1.94 8.20
N PHE A 74 9.19 3.17 8.45
CA PHE A 74 9.92 4.13 9.28
C PHE A 74 9.25 4.47 10.62
N GLY A 75 7.98 4.15 10.80
CA GLY A 75 7.22 4.58 11.98
C GLY A 75 6.89 6.08 11.94
N ASN A 76 6.41 6.59 13.07
CA ASN A 76 6.01 8.00 13.27
C ASN A 76 7.07 8.76 14.11
N ASP A 77 8.34 8.36 14.02
CA ASP A 77 9.40 8.86 14.91
C ASP A 77 10.53 9.60 14.16
N GLN A 78 10.42 9.86 12.85
CA GLN A 78 11.54 10.42 12.08
C GLN A 78 11.85 11.89 12.35
N LEU A 79 10.91 12.67 12.93
CA LEU A 79 11.12 14.11 13.12
C LEU A 79 11.48 14.54 14.55
N ARG A 80 11.29 13.67 15.54
CA ARG A 80 11.70 13.93 16.92
C ARG A 80 13.07 13.29 17.05
N GLY A 81 14.14 14.08 17.00
CA GLY A 81 15.54 13.62 17.03
C GLY A 81 15.92 12.85 18.29
N ASP A 82 15.29 11.70 18.49
CA ASP A 82 15.34 10.85 19.67
C ASP A 82 15.73 9.43 19.27
N TYR A 83 16.74 9.37 18.39
CA TYR A 83 17.39 8.13 17.97
C TYR A 83 18.24 7.50 19.08
N ILE A 84 18.28 8.08 20.29
CA ILE A 84 19.20 7.67 21.36
C ILE A 84 18.50 7.09 22.60
N LEU A 85 17.26 7.45 22.95
CA LEU A 85 16.77 7.15 24.31
C LEU A 85 15.90 5.92 24.51
N THR A 86 15.33 5.28 23.48
CA THR A 86 14.37 4.19 23.75
C THR A 86 14.66 2.93 22.96
N HIS A 87 15.37 2.01 23.61
CA HIS A 87 15.57 0.59 23.25
C HIS A 87 14.25 -0.23 23.21
N GLY A 88 13.12 0.38 22.87
CA GLY A 88 11.77 -0.21 22.82
C GLY A 88 10.97 0.13 21.57
N GLY A 89 11.59 0.69 20.52
CA GLY A 89 10.92 1.18 19.30
C GLY A 89 10.31 0.13 18.36
N VAL A 90 10.70 -1.15 18.50
CA VAL A 90 10.25 -2.24 17.61
C VAL A 90 8.73 -2.47 17.70
N SER A 91 8.14 -2.30 18.89
CA SER A 91 6.70 -2.49 19.09
C SER A 91 5.85 -1.38 18.46
N ARG A 92 6.39 -0.17 18.36
CA ARG A 92 5.68 1.00 17.82
C ARG A 92 5.69 1.02 16.30
N VAL A 93 6.77 0.63 15.63
CA VAL A 93 6.76 0.44 14.16
C VAL A 93 5.89 -0.75 13.77
N ALA A 94 5.89 -1.82 14.57
CA ALA A 94 5.05 -3.00 14.34
C ALA A 94 3.55 -2.69 14.39
N ILE A 95 3.10 -1.76 15.25
CA ILE A 95 1.67 -1.41 15.33
C ILE A 95 1.17 -0.74 14.05
N TRP A 96 2.01 0.06 13.40
CA TRP A 96 1.69 0.69 12.11
C TRP A 96 1.69 -0.32 10.97
N SER A 97 2.55 -1.34 11.02
CA SER A 97 2.49 -2.47 10.08
C SER A 97 1.23 -3.31 10.24
N ILE A 98 0.77 -3.55 11.48
CA ILE A 98 -0.50 -4.23 11.74
C ILE A 98 -1.68 -3.37 11.25
N GLY A 99 -1.64 -2.05 11.50
CA GLY A 99 -2.64 -1.12 10.97
C GLY A 99 -2.71 -1.16 9.44
N PHE A 100 -1.56 -1.25 8.77
CA PHE A 100 -1.51 -1.42 7.31
C PHE A 100 -2.05 -2.77 6.86
N LEU A 101 -1.69 -3.86 7.54
CA LEU A 101 -2.21 -5.19 7.27
C LEU A 101 -3.75 -5.21 7.38
N CYS A 102 -4.29 -4.59 8.44
CA CYS A 102 -5.73 -4.42 8.62
C CYS A 102 -6.35 -3.58 7.48
N ALA A 103 -5.76 -2.44 7.13
CA ALA A 103 -6.25 -1.58 6.05
C ALA A 103 -6.24 -2.30 4.68
N ALA A 104 -5.18 -3.05 4.38
CA ALA A 104 -5.08 -3.86 3.17
C ALA A 104 -6.10 -5.01 3.17
N THR A 105 -6.30 -5.67 4.33
CA THR A 105 -7.32 -6.73 4.47
C THR A 105 -8.73 -6.19 4.26
N VAL A 106 -9.04 -5.01 4.84
CA VAL A 106 -10.32 -4.32 4.64
C VAL A 106 -10.50 -3.94 3.17
N ALA A 107 -9.45 -3.46 2.49
CA ALA A 107 -9.51 -3.15 1.07
C ALA A 107 -9.75 -4.39 0.21
N ILE A 108 -9.10 -5.53 0.50
CA ILE A 108 -9.34 -6.81 -0.18
C ILE A 108 -10.78 -7.27 0.06
N TRP A 109 -11.25 -7.23 1.31
CA TRP A 109 -12.61 -7.62 1.68
C TRP A 109 -13.67 -6.75 0.98
N HIS A 110 -13.48 -5.44 0.99
CA HIS A 110 -14.32 -4.48 0.27
C HIS A 110 -14.28 -4.75 -1.23
N GLY A 111 -13.09 -4.96 -1.82
CA GLY A 111 -12.95 -5.33 -3.22
C GLY A 111 -13.72 -6.60 -3.56
N LEU A 112 -13.66 -7.63 -2.70
CA LEU A 112 -14.39 -8.90 -2.86
C LEU A 112 -15.91 -8.71 -2.84
N ARG A 113 -16.41 -7.91 -1.90
CA ARG A 113 -17.84 -7.62 -1.76
C ARG A 113 -18.42 -6.84 -2.94
N TYR A 114 -17.68 -5.88 -3.49
CA TYR A 114 -18.17 -5.01 -4.57
C TYR A 114 -17.75 -5.45 -5.99
N ARG A 115 -17.13 -6.65 -6.13
CA ARG A 115 -16.57 -7.18 -7.40
C ARG A 115 -15.63 -6.20 -8.14
N ASP A 116 -15.01 -5.28 -7.40
CA ASP A 116 -14.14 -4.26 -7.95
C ASP A 116 -12.71 -4.82 -8.06
N SER A 117 -12.30 -5.16 -9.28
CA SER A 117 -10.98 -5.75 -9.56
C SER A 117 -9.83 -4.82 -9.18
N THR A 118 -10.02 -3.51 -9.33
CA THR A 118 -8.99 -2.51 -9.02
C THR A 118 -8.71 -2.46 -7.52
N THR A 119 -9.75 -2.38 -6.69
CA THR A 119 -9.58 -2.32 -5.22
C THR A 119 -8.92 -3.59 -4.69
N LYS A 120 -9.30 -4.76 -5.23
CA LYS A 120 -8.67 -6.05 -4.87
C LYS A 120 -7.19 -6.09 -5.24
N GLY A 121 -6.85 -5.67 -6.45
CA GLY A 121 -5.47 -5.68 -6.96
C GLY A 121 -4.56 -4.80 -6.12
N PHE A 122 -5.03 -3.59 -5.76
CA PHE A 122 -4.31 -2.70 -4.85
C PHE A 122 -4.09 -3.33 -3.48
N GLY A 123 -5.14 -3.85 -2.85
CA GLY A 123 -5.02 -4.51 -1.55
C GLY A 123 -4.06 -5.70 -1.56
N LEU A 124 -4.11 -6.55 -2.58
CA LEU A 124 -3.24 -7.73 -2.72
C LEU A 124 -1.78 -7.34 -2.95
N ALA A 125 -1.52 -6.40 -3.86
CA ALA A 125 -0.18 -5.94 -4.19
C ALA A 125 0.51 -5.29 -2.98
N PHE A 126 -0.18 -4.36 -2.32
CA PHE A 126 0.37 -3.65 -1.18
C PHE A 126 0.52 -4.54 0.07
N LEU A 127 -0.42 -5.46 0.32
CA LEU A 127 -0.26 -6.50 1.33
C LEU A 127 0.99 -7.34 1.07
N GLY A 128 1.18 -7.78 -0.19
CA GLY A 128 2.35 -8.53 -0.61
C GLY A 128 3.65 -7.78 -0.36
N ILE A 129 3.73 -6.51 -0.78
CA ILE A 129 4.92 -5.65 -0.59
C ILE A 129 5.24 -5.49 0.91
N ASN A 130 4.23 -5.26 1.76
CA ASN A 130 4.46 -5.06 3.18
C ASN A 130 4.91 -6.34 3.89
N LEU A 131 4.27 -7.47 3.59
CA LEU A 131 4.66 -8.76 4.13
C LEU A 131 6.07 -9.14 3.67
N TYR A 132 6.39 -8.86 2.39
CA TYR A 132 7.72 -9.07 1.82
C TYR A 132 8.78 -8.19 2.49
N THR A 133 8.47 -6.92 2.72
CA THR A 133 9.36 -5.99 3.43
C THR A 133 9.66 -6.50 4.85
N LYS A 134 8.63 -6.95 5.59
CA LYS A 134 8.82 -7.52 6.92
C LYS A 134 9.56 -8.86 6.90
N PHE A 135 9.31 -9.69 5.88
CA PHE A 135 10.09 -10.90 5.66
C PHE A 135 11.59 -10.57 5.52
N PHE A 136 11.96 -9.56 4.73
CA PHE A 136 13.34 -9.09 4.64
C PHE A 136 13.85 -8.58 5.99
N GLU A 137 13.10 -7.73 6.70
CA GLU A 137 13.51 -7.17 8.00
C GLU A 137 13.81 -8.27 9.05
N PHE A 138 12.97 -9.30 9.14
CA PHE A 138 13.14 -10.39 10.11
C PHE A 138 14.14 -11.45 9.66
N CYS A 139 14.12 -11.86 8.38
CA CYS A 139 14.96 -12.96 7.90
C CYS A 139 16.39 -12.51 7.58
N TRP A 140 16.62 -11.26 7.18
CA TRP A 140 17.96 -10.77 6.83
C TRP A 140 18.95 -10.83 7.99
N THR A 141 18.49 -10.48 9.20
CA THR A 141 19.35 -10.44 10.40
C THR A 141 19.47 -11.81 11.08
N LYS A 142 18.45 -12.67 10.97
CA LYS A 142 18.38 -13.93 11.73
C LYS A 142 18.83 -15.17 10.95
N TRP A 143 18.85 -15.15 9.61
CA TRP A 143 19.11 -16.35 8.80
C TRP A 143 20.44 -16.30 8.05
N TYR A 144 20.98 -17.47 7.73
CA TYR A 144 22.12 -17.59 6.81
C TYR A 144 21.73 -17.10 5.42
N LYS A 145 22.55 -16.21 4.84
CA LYS A 145 22.29 -15.56 3.54
C LYS A 145 21.94 -16.54 2.43
N SER A 146 22.57 -17.71 2.39
CA SER A 146 22.30 -18.74 1.36
C SER A 146 20.88 -19.32 1.47
N VAL A 147 20.39 -19.58 2.68
CA VAL A 147 19.03 -20.10 2.91
C VAL A 147 18.00 -19.04 2.54
N PHE A 148 18.29 -17.78 2.85
CA PHE A 148 17.45 -16.64 2.46
C PHE A 148 17.24 -16.57 0.95
N PHE A 149 18.33 -16.61 0.16
CA PHE A 149 18.24 -16.60 -1.30
C PHE A 149 17.55 -17.84 -1.88
N ALA A 150 17.75 -19.02 -1.26
CA ALA A 150 17.07 -20.24 -1.68
C ALA A 150 15.53 -20.15 -1.50
N VAL A 151 15.06 -19.65 -0.36
CA VAL A 151 13.63 -19.44 -0.10
C VAL A 151 13.04 -18.40 -1.06
N MET A 152 13.78 -17.32 -1.32
CA MET A 152 13.40 -16.29 -2.30
C MET A 152 13.23 -16.87 -3.70
N ALA A 153 14.22 -17.64 -4.17
CA ALA A 153 14.19 -18.29 -5.47
C ALA A 153 13.03 -19.29 -5.57
N LEU A 154 12.77 -20.08 -4.52
CA LEU A 154 11.63 -21.00 -4.46
C LEU A 154 10.29 -20.26 -4.51
N SER A 155 10.13 -19.19 -3.72
CA SER A 155 8.89 -18.40 -3.68
C SER A 155 8.57 -17.80 -5.05
N LEU A 156 9.55 -17.13 -5.67
CA LEU A 156 9.40 -16.53 -7.01
C LEU A 156 9.18 -17.60 -8.09
N GLY A 157 9.89 -18.72 -8.02
CA GLY A 157 9.73 -19.83 -8.96
C GLY A 157 8.34 -20.47 -8.88
N LEU A 158 7.81 -20.66 -7.68
CA LEU A 158 6.44 -21.17 -7.48
C LEU A 158 5.41 -20.20 -8.04
N VAL A 159 5.50 -18.91 -7.71
CA VAL A 159 4.58 -17.89 -8.23
C VAL A 159 4.65 -17.81 -9.76
N GLY A 160 5.85 -17.88 -10.33
CA GLY A 160 6.05 -17.91 -11.79
C GLY A 160 5.37 -19.11 -12.44
N ARG A 161 5.57 -20.32 -11.89
CA ARG A 161 4.89 -21.53 -12.39
C ARG A 161 3.37 -21.44 -12.29
N TYR A 162 2.84 -20.92 -11.18
CA TYR A 162 1.39 -20.71 -11.06
C TYR A 162 0.88 -19.73 -12.13
N ALA A 163 1.60 -18.63 -12.39
CA ALA A 163 1.22 -17.68 -13.43
C ALA A 163 1.21 -18.31 -14.84
N GLU A 164 2.21 -19.15 -15.15
CA GLU A 164 2.26 -19.89 -16.41
C GLU A 164 1.08 -20.85 -16.57
N THR A 165 0.75 -21.62 -15.52
CA THR A 165 -0.39 -22.55 -15.57
C THR A 165 -1.72 -21.85 -15.78
N VAL A 166 -1.95 -20.71 -15.12
CA VAL A 166 -3.16 -19.91 -15.30
C VAL A 166 -3.23 -19.30 -16.70
N SER A 167 -2.10 -18.82 -17.22
CA SER A 167 -2.02 -18.29 -18.59
C SER A 167 -2.34 -19.36 -19.63
N ALA A 168 -1.78 -20.57 -19.46
CA ALA A 168 -2.05 -21.71 -20.35
C ALA A 168 -3.53 -22.11 -20.32
N ALA A 169 -4.14 -22.24 -19.14
CA ALA A 169 -5.56 -22.59 -18.99
C ALA A 169 -6.50 -21.53 -19.59
N LEU A 170 -6.15 -20.25 -19.49
CA LEU A 170 -6.91 -19.17 -20.14
C LEU A 170 -6.78 -19.24 -21.66
N HIS A 171 -5.60 -19.53 -22.19
CA HIS A 171 -5.36 -19.59 -23.64
C HIS A 171 -6.22 -20.70 -24.30
N GLU A 172 -6.33 -21.87 -23.66
CA GLU A 172 -7.20 -22.96 -24.13
C GLU A 172 -8.69 -22.58 -24.14
N GLN A 173 -9.17 -21.86 -23.11
CA GLN A 173 -10.57 -21.42 -23.03
C GLN A 173 -10.93 -20.39 -24.09
N TYR A 174 -10.00 -19.50 -24.46
CA TYR A 174 -10.22 -18.55 -25.54
C TYR A 174 -10.30 -19.24 -26.90
N PHE A 175 -9.43 -20.21 -27.17
CA PHE A 175 -9.41 -20.96 -28.43
C PHE A 175 -10.67 -21.81 -28.62
N ASN A 176 -11.16 -22.44 -27.55
CA ASN A 176 -12.37 -23.29 -27.57
C ASN A 176 -13.68 -22.49 -27.66
N ARG A 177 -13.66 -21.15 -27.48
CA ARG A 177 -14.83 -20.28 -27.69
C ARG A 177 -14.91 -19.68 -29.10
N SER A 178 -13.86 -19.82 -29.91
CA SER A 178 -13.74 -19.20 -31.24
C SER A 178 -13.88 -20.17 -32.41
N GLY A 179 -14.08 -21.47 -32.17
CA GLY A 179 -14.41 -22.50 -33.17
C GLY A 179 -15.81 -23.03 -32.95
#